data_AF-A0A9D5REW1-F1
#
_entry.id   AF-A0A9D5REW1-F1
#
_cell.length_a   1.000
_cell.length_b   1.000
_cell.length_c   1.000
_cell.angle_alpha   90.00
_cell.angle_beta   90.00
_cell.angle_gamma   90.00
#
_symmetry.space_group_name_H-M   'P 1'
#
loop_
_entity.id
_entity.type
_entity.pdbx_description
1 polymer ?
#
loop_
_entity_poly.entity_id
_entity_poly.type
_entity_poly.pdbx_seq_one_letter_code
_entity_poly.pdbx_strand_id
1 'polypeptide(L)'
;MALVTSTEMFKKAYDGGYAIGAFNVNNMEIIQGITEAAIEKRAPLILQVSKGARAYAKHVYLMKLIEAAIEDAEQTAGFDLPIVVHLDHGDSFELCKSCIDGGFTSV
;
A
#
# COMPACT_ATOMS: atom_id res chain seq x y z
N MET A 1 8.93 -8.05 7.05
CA MET A 1 7.45 -8.05 6.96
C MET A 1 6.99 -6.64 7.38
N ALA A 2 5.88 -6.04 6.90
CA ALA A 2 4.61 -6.68 6.61
C ALA A 2 3.68 -5.86 5.69
N LEU A 3 3.32 -6.46 4.55
CA LEU A 3 1.99 -6.26 4.00
C LEU A 3 0.97 -6.81 4.99
N VAL A 4 -0.01 -5.99 5.37
CA VAL A 4 -1.11 -6.38 6.25
C VAL A 4 -2.43 -6.33 5.48
N THR A 5 -3.48 -6.93 6.06
CA THR A 5 -4.84 -6.82 5.50
C THR A 5 -5.50 -5.53 5.98
N SER A 6 -6.38 -4.95 5.14
CA SER A 6 -7.16 -3.77 5.52
C SER A 6 -8.09 -4.04 6.71
N THR A 7 -8.61 -5.25 6.86
CA THR A 7 -9.48 -5.64 7.98
C THR A 7 -8.82 -5.41 9.34
N GLU A 8 -7.61 -5.92 9.56
CA GLU A 8 -6.90 -5.75 10.83
C GLU A 8 -6.45 -4.30 11.05
N MET A 9 -6.05 -3.63 9.97
CA MET A 9 -5.63 -2.22 10.01
C MET A 9 -6.79 -1.32 10.44
N PHE A 10 -7.97 -1.46 9.84
CA PHE A 10 -9.15 -0.69 10.20
C PHE A 10 -9.67 -1.02 11.59
N LYS A 11 -9.61 -2.29 12.02
CA LYS A 11 -9.98 -2.66 13.40
C LYS A 11 -9.18 -1.84 14.42
N LYS A 12 -7.85 -1.77 14.27
CA LYS A 12 -6.98 -0.97 15.14
C LYS A 12 -7.31 0.53 15.08
N ALA A 13 -7.64 1.04 13.89
CA ALA A 13 -8.01 2.44 13.70
C ALA A 13 -9.34 2.82 14.37
N TYR A 14 -10.37 1.97 14.25
CA TYR A 14 -11.63 2.16 14.96
C TYR A 14 -11.45 2.10 16.46
N ASP A 15 -10.73 1.09 16.97
CA ASP A 15 -10.46 0.94 18.41
C ASP A 15 -9.62 2.11 18.97
N GLY A 16 -8.69 2.63 18.16
CA GLY A 16 -7.81 3.75 18.52
C GLY A 16 -8.37 5.14 18.25
N GLY A 17 -9.54 5.26 17.63
CA GLY A 17 -10.17 6.56 17.32
C GLY A 17 -9.41 7.43 16.31
N TYR A 18 -8.75 6.81 15.32
CA TYR A 18 -8.00 7.52 14.27
C TYR A 18 -8.39 7.08 12.86
N ALA A 19 -7.98 7.85 11.86
CA ALA A 19 -8.16 7.52 10.44
C ALA A 19 -6.82 7.11 9.81
N ILE A 20 -6.88 6.33 8.73
CA ILE A 20 -5.71 5.87 7.97
C ILE A 20 -5.69 6.60 6.62
N GLY A 21 -4.53 7.11 6.22
CA GLY A 21 -4.34 7.71 4.91
C GLY A 21 -4.25 6.65 3.81
N ALA A 22 -5.02 6.84 2.74
CA ALA A 22 -4.92 6.07 1.51
C ALA A 22 -4.43 6.96 0.36
N PHE A 23 -3.27 6.62 -0.19
CA PHE A 23 -2.55 7.47 -1.14
C PHE A 23 -2.35 6.75 -2.47
N ASN A 24 -2.75 7.38 -3.56
CA ASN A 24 -2.56 6.81 -4.89
C ASN A 24 -1.07 6.83 -5.28
N VAL A 25 -0.59 5.72 -5.87
CA VAL A 25 0.80 5.59 -6.30
C VAL A 25 0.92 5.21 -7.77
N ASN A 26 1.92 5.78 -8.44
CA ASN A 26 2.13 5.63 -9.89
C ASN A 26 3.59 5.48 -10.30
N ASN A 27 4.56 5.85 -9.46
CA ASN A 27 6.00 5.80 -9.72
C ASN A 27 6.80 5.72 -8.41
N MET A 28 8.12 5.70 -8.52
CA MET A 28 9.05 5.52 -7.40
C MET A 28 9.02 6.71 -6.44
N GLU A 29 9.09 7.93 -6.97
CA GLU A 29 9.23 9.16 -6.18
C GLU A 29 8.00 9.41 -5.29
N ILE A 30 6.80 9.09 -5.79
CA ILE A 30 5.57 9.18 -4.99
C ILE A 30 5.59 8.15 -3.86
N ILE A 31 6.00 6.91 -4.15
CA ILE A 31 6.07 5.85 -3.13
C ILE A 31 7.04 6.26 -2.02
N GLN A 32 8.26 6.69 -2.38
CA GLN A 32 9.27 7.16 -1.43
C GLN A 32 8.75 8.28 -0.54
N GLY A 33 8.17 9.33 -1.14
CA GLY A 33 7.66 10.47 -0.37
C GLY A 33 6.54 10.09 0.61
N ILE A 34 5.67 9.14 0.23
CA ILE A 34 4.61 8.65 1.13
C ILE A 34 5.20 7.81 2.26
N THR A 35 6.10 6.87 1.95
CA THR A 35 6.67 5.98 2.95
C THR A 35 7.57 6.72 3.93
N GLU A 36 8.40 7.65 3.46
CA GLU A 36 9.23 8.51 4.31
C GLU A 36 8.38 9.32 5.30
N ALA A 37 7.31 9.95 4.82
CA ALA A 37 6.39 10.69 5.69
C ALA A 37 5.69 9.78 6.71
N ALA A 38 5.31 8.57 6.30
CA ALA A 38 4.68 7.61 7.22
C ALA A 38 5.65 7.07 8.27
N ILE A 39 6.93 6.89 7.93
CA ILE A 39 8.00 6.57 8.88
C ILE A 39 8.15 7.70 9.89
N GLU A 40 8.29 8.95 9.45
CA GLU A 40 8.43 10.12 10.32
C GLU A 40 7.27 10.25 11.31
N LYS A 41 6.04 10.00 10.84
CA LYS A 41 4.82 10.09 11.66
C LYS A 41 4.48 8.80 12.41
N ARG A 42 5.24 7.72 12.21
CA ARG A 42 4.97 6.38 12.76
C ARG A 42 3.52 5.95 12.51
N ALA A 43 3.03 6.22 11.31
CA ALA A 43 1.62 6.07 10.94
C ALA A 43 1.43 4.89 9.97
N PRO A 44 0.39 4.05 10.15
CA PRO A 44 0.02 3.07 9.14
C PRO A 44 -0.50 3.77 7.88
N LEU A 45 -0.35 3.12 6.73
CA LEU A 45 -0.76 3.70 5.44
C LEU A 45 -1.35 2.66 4.49
N ILE A 46 -2.14 3.14 3.53
CA ILE A 46 -2.62 2.36 2.39
C ILE A 46 -2.00 2.95 1.11
N LEU A 47 -1.26 2.13 0.35
CA LEU A 47 -0.85 2.45 -1.01
C LEU A 47 -1.92 1.91 -1.96
N GLN A 48 -2.63 2.79 -2.66
CA GLN A 48 -3.73 2.39 -3.52
C GLN A 48 -3.40 2.60 -5.00
N VAL A 49 -3.79 1.63 -5.82
CA VAL A 49 -3.44 1.59 -7.23
C VAL A 49 -4.71 1.67 -8.06
N SER A 50 -4.84 2.75 -8.84
CA SER A 50 -5.98 2.97 -9.74
C SER A 50 -5.80 2.25 -11.08
N LYS A 51 -6.88 2.18 -11.86
CA LYS A 51 -6.86 1.67 -13.24
C LYS A 51 -5.84 2.40 -14.11
N GLY A 52 -5.75 3.73 -13.98
CA GLY A 52 -4.79 4.55 -14.71
C GLY A 52 -3.34 4.25 -14.32
N ALA A 53 -3.09 4.05 -13.03
CA ALA A 53 -1.76 3.68 -12.53
C ALA A 53 -1.28 2.35 -13.09
N ARG A 54 -2.15 1.32 -13.09
CA ARG A 54 -1.82 0.01 -13.68
C ARG A 54 -1.56 0.09 -15.18
N ALA A 55 -2.31 0.92 -15.91
CA ALA A 55 -2.09 1.09 -17.34
C ALA A 55 -0.75 1.79 -17.64
N TYR A 56 -0.35 2.75 -16.80
CA TYR A 56 0.89 3.51 -16.95
C TYR A 56 2.12 2.69 -16.54
N ALA A 57 2.19 2.26 -15.28
CA ALA A 57 3.38 1.65 -14.69
C ALA A 57 3.43 0.14 -14.85
N LYS A 58 2.32 -0.52 -15.23
CA LYS A 58 2.13 -1.97 -15.21
C LYS A 58 2.23 -2.55 -13.78
N HIS A 59 1.49 -3.63 -13.56
CA HIS A 59 1.41 -4.28 -12.24
C HIS A 59 2.79 -4.67 -11.68
N VAL A 60 3.66 -5.26 -12.51
CA VAL A 60 4.96 -5.76 -12.08
C VAL A 60 5.87 -4.67 -11.51
N TYR A 61 5.95 -3.50 -12.14
CA TYR A 61 6.82 -2.43 -11.63
C TYR A 61 6.24 -1.83 -10.36
N LEU A 62 4.92 -1.64 -10.27
CA LEU A 62 4.29 -1.13 -9.06
C LEU A 62 4.55 -2.04 -7.86
N MET A 63 4.37 -3.35 -8.02
CA MET A 63 4.64 -4.30 -6.94
C MET A 63 6.12 -4.30 -6.56
N LYS A 64 7.05 -4.25 -7.52
CA LYS A 64 8.48 -4.17 -7.23
C LYS A 64 8.89 -2.88 -6.53
N LEU A 65 8.26 -1.75 -6.85
CA LEU A 65 8.50 -0.50 -6.14
C LEU A 65 7.96 -0.56 -4.70
N ILE A 66 6.80 -1.19 -4.49
CA ILE A 66 6.23 -1.37 -3.14
C ILE A 66 7.08 -2.32 -2.31
N GLU A 67 7.52 -3.44 -2.88
CA GLU A 67 8.47 -4.37 -2.23
C GLU A 67 9.75 -3.63 -1.82
N ALA A 68 10.33 -2.83 -2.71
CA ALA A 68 11.51 -2.03 -2.41
C ALA A 68 11.26 -1.02 -1.28
N ALA A 69 10.09 -0.38 -1.25
CA ALA A 69 9.74 0.57 -0.19
C ALA A 69 9.53 -0.10 1.17
N ILE A 70 9.03 -1.35 1.20
CA ILE A 70 8.95 -2.15 2.43
C ILE A 70 10.35 -2.49 2.92
N GLU A 71 11.22 -2.97 2.03
CA GLU A 71 12.62 -3.30 2.37
C GLU A 71 13.38 -2.08 2.88
N ASP A 72 13.20 -0.92 2.24
CA ASP A 72 13.81 0.35 2.67
C ASP A 72 13.28 0.80 4.04
N ALA A 73 11.96 0.73 4.28
CA ALA A 73 11.36 1.05 5.57
C ALA A 73 11.87 0.13 6.69
N GLU A 74 12.02 -1.18 6.43
CA GLU A 74 12.60 -2.14 7.38
C GLU A 74 14.04 -1.77 7.77
N GLN A 75 14.82 -1.26 6.83
CA GLN A 75 16.22 -0.86 7.05
C GLN A 75 16.35 0.50 7.76
N THR A 76 15.39 1.42 7.55
CA THR A 76 15.53 2.83 7.95
C THR A 76 14.67 3.24 9.15
N ALA A 77 13.50 2.63 9.35
CA ALA A 77 12.53 3.08 10.35
C ALA A 77 12.85 2.62 11.78
N GLY A 78 13.53 1.46 11.93
CA GLY A 78 13.74 0.81 13.22
C GLY A 78 12.46 0.23 13.85
N PHE A 79 11.37 0.14 13.08
CA PHE A 79 10.11 -0.53 13.42
C PHE A 79 9.41 -1.00 12.15
N ASP A 80 8.47 -1.95 12.28
CA ASP A 80 7.68 -2.42 11.14
C ASP A 80 6.61 -1.39 10.76
N LEU A 81 6.72 -0.81 9.56
CA LEU A 81 5.72 0.09 9.01
C LEU A 81 4.54 -0.71 8.42
N PRO A 82 3.31 -0.59 8.95
CA PRO A 82 2.17 -1.34 8.41
C PRO A 82 1.69 -0.74 7.08
N ILE A 83 1.78 -1.53 6.01
CA ILE A 83 1.36 -1.12 4.66
C ILE A 83 0.27 -2.07 4.14
N VAL A 84 -0.80 -1.50 3.60
CA VAL A 84 -1.79 -2.21 2.75
C VAL A 84 -1.58 -1.81 1.31
N VAL A 85 -1.68 -2.77 0.39
CA VAL A 85 -1.76 -2.51 -1.05
C VAL A 85 -3.20 -2.72 -1.52
N HIS A 86 -3.83 -1.65 -1.99
CA HIS A 86 -5.25 -1.64 -2.32
C HIS A 86 -5.53 -1.41 -3.82
N LEU A 87 -6.46 -2.19 -4.37
CA LEU A 87 -7.04 -1.90 -5.69
C LEU A 87 -8.07 -0.78 -5.55
N ASP A 88 -7.75 0.39 -6.08
CA ASP A 88 -8.68 1.51 -6.12
C ASP A 88 -9.64 1.37 -7.31
N HIS A 89 -10.94 1.47 -7.03
CA HIS A 89 -12.04 1.37 -7.99
C HIS A 89 -12.00 0.11 -8.89
N GLY A 90 -11.90 -1.08 -8.29
CA GLY A 90 -12.06 -2.35 -9.01
C GLY A 90 -13.43 -2.46 -9.68
N ASP A 91 -13.47 -2.68 -11.00
CA ASP A 91 -14.69 -2.67 -11.82
C ASP A 91 -15.19 -4.06 -12.23
N SER A 92 -14.46 -5.13 -11.88
CA SER A 92 -14.79 -6.51 -12.23
C SER A 92 -14.19 -7.51 -11.25
N PHE A 93 -14.83 -8.67 -11.12
CA PHE A 93 -14.35 -9.77 -10.29
C PHE A 93 -12.97 -10.25 -10.74
N GLU A 94 -12.78 -10.38 -12.05
CA GLU A 94 -11.55 -10.86 -12.68
C GLU A 94 -10.38 -9.93 -12.36
N LEU A 95 -10.63 -8.62 -12.37
CA LEU A 95 -9.63 -7.62 -11.99
C LEU A 95 -9.28 -7.76 -10.50
N CYS A 96 -10.27 -7.79 -9.60
CA CYS A 96 -10.03 -7.96 -8.17
C CYS A 96 -9.22 -9.23 -7.88
N LYS A 97 -9.61 -10.35 -8.49
CA LYS A 97 -8.90 -11.62 -8.38
C LYS A 97 -7.45 -11.50 -8.87
N SER A 98 -7.24 -10.90 -10.04
CA SER A 98 -5.89 -10.73 -10.58
C SER A 98 -4.98 -9.85 -9.72
N CYS A 99 -5.54 -8.84 -9.05
CA CYS A 99 -4.78 -8.00 -8.11
C CYS A 99 -4.40 -8.78 -6.85
N ILE A 100 -5.33 -9.56 -6.28
CA ILE A 100 -5.05 -10.43 -5.12
C ILE A 100 -3.99 -11.47 -5.47
N ASP A 101 -4.16 -12.20 -6.59
CA ASP A 101 -3.18 -13.16 -7.09
C ASP A 101 -1.80 -12.50 -7.36
N GLY A 102 -1.83 -11.21 -7.71
CA GLY A 102 -0.67 -10.36 -7.95
C GLY A 102 -0.05 -9.72 -6.70
N GLY A 103 -0.51 -10.07 -5.49
CA GLY A 103 0.09 -9.66 -4.22
C GLY A 103 -0.60 -8.48 -3.52
N PHE A 104 -1.75 -8.00 -3.99
CA PHE A 104 -2.52 -6.98 -3.27
C PHE A 104 -3.14 -7.59 -2.01
N THR A 105 -3.20 -6.81 -0.93
CA THR A 105 -3.79 -7.24 0.36
C THR A 105 -5.16 -6.65 0.64
N SER A 106 -5.68 -5.82 -0.28
CA SER A 106 -7.03 -5.25 -0.23
C SER A 106 -7.51 -4.96 -1.65
N VAL A 107 -8.82 -5.09 -1.89
CA VAL A 107 -9.49 -4.69 -3.15
C VAL A 107 -10.84 -4.09 -2.87
#